data_AF-A0A7S4DPL0-F1
#
_entry.id   AF-A0A7S4DPL0-F1
#
_cell.length_a   1.000
_cell.length_b   1.000
_cell.length_c   1.000
_cell.angle_alpha   90.00
_cell.angle_beta   90.00
_cell.angle_gamma   90.00
#
_symmetry.space_group_name_H-M   'P 1'
#
loop_
_entity.id
_entity.type
_entity.pdbx_description
1 polymer ?
#
loop_
_entity_poly.entity_id
_entity_poly.type
_entity_poly.pdbx_seq_one_letter_code
_entity_poly.pdbx_strand_id
1 'polypeptide(L)'
;MVLYLDKPKKPKSPFFLFLDEFRAEHKNMEAKQMAGEAGKAWAALDEKKKTPYREKAAKLAEEYKAAMEKYNEKKSKTKSANKPKRPMSAFLYFMKDFRKKNEGKYNITEMVTMGSSAWNELSQKSKEKYEQLAAKAKEEYNEKLKEWDEKDWEE
;
A
#
# COMPACT_ATOMS: atom_id res chain seq x y z
N MET A 1 -8.92 -17.80 -12.49
CA MET A 1 -8.50 -18.11 -11.11
C MET A 1 -7.65 -16.93 -10.60
N VAL A 2 -8.13 -16.15 -9.62
CA VAL A 2 -7.32 -15.04 -9.07
C VAL A 2 -6.16 -15.66 -8.31
N LEU A 3 -4.95 -15.60 -8.86
CA LEU A 3 -3.74 -16.08 -8.20
C LEU A 3 -3.53 -15.24 -6.94
N TYR A 4 -3.99 -15.75 -5.80
CA TYR A 4 -3.72 -15.16 -4.49
C TYR A 4 -2.24 -15.42 -4.19
N LEU A 5 -1.39 -14.48 -4.60
CA LEU A 5 -0.01 -14.46 -4.12
C LEU A 5 -0.05 -14.24 -2.62
N ASP A 6 0.51 -15.18 -1.86
CA ASP A 6 0.58 -15.05 -0.42
C ASP A 6 1.55 -13.92 -0.07
N LYS A 7 1.03 -12.84 0.50
CA LYS A 7 1.81 -11.66 0.83
C LYS A 7 2.67 -11.98 2.05
N PRO A 8 4.01 -11.77 1.98
CA PRO A 8 4.87 -11.93 3.15
C PRO A 8 4.29 -11.19 4.37
N LYS A 9 4.28 -11.85 5.52
CA LYS A 9 3.81 -11.25 6.79
C LYS A 9 4.93 -10.39 7.38
N LYS A 10 4.55 -9.27 7.99
CA LYS A 10 5.52 -8.35 8.63
C LYS A 10 6.38 -9.12 9.66
N PRO A 11 7.70 -8.84 9.69
CA PRO A 11 8.61 -9.51 10.61
C PRO A 11 8.31 -9.06 12.05
N LYS A 12 8.63 -9.93 13.02
CA LYS A 12 8.48 -9.61 14.43
C LYS A 12 9.53 -8.57 14.85
N SER A 13 9.09 -7.56 15.59
CA SER A 13 9.98 -6.54 16.15
C SER A 13 10.81 -7.11 17.33
N PRO A 14 11.95 -6.48 17.71
CA PRO A 14 12.81 -6.97 18.79
C PRO A 14 12.07 -7.31 20.08
N PHE A 15 11.08 -6.47 20.44
CA PHE A 15 10.25 -6.69 21.63
C PHE A 15 9.33 -7.91 21.50
N PHE A 16 8.79 -8.17 20.30
CA PHE A 16 7.94 -9.34 20.07
C PHE A 16 8.73 -10.65 20.08
N LEU A 17 9.99 -10.64 19.64
CA LEU A 17 10.89 -11.78 19.79
C LEU A 17 11.14 -12.08 21.27
N PHE A 18 11.41 -11.04 22.06
CA PHE A 18 11.55 -11.18 23.52
C PHE A 18 10.24 -11.65 24.18
N LEU A 19 9.09 -11.11 23.78
CA LEU A 19 7.79 -11.54 24.28
C LEU A 19 7.52 -13.01 24.00
N ASP A 20 7.89 -13.52 22.83
CA ASP A 20 7.71 -14.93 22.49
C ASP A 20 8.57 -15.84 23.37
N GLU A 21 9.82 -15.45 23.63
CA GLU A 21 10.71 -16.15 24.57
C GLU A 21 10.16 -16.08 26.02
N PHE A 22 9.73 -14.89 26.46
CA PHE A 22 9.14 -14.67 27.79
C PHE A 22 7.85 -15.47 28.00
N ARG A 23 6.99 -15.57 26.98
CA ARG A 23 5.78 -16.41 27.01
C ARG A 23 6.10 -17.90 27.09
N ALA A 24 7.19 -18.33 26.45
CA ALA A 24 7.63 -19.72 26.50
C ALA A 24 8.17 -20.12 27.88
N GLU A 25 8.79 -19.17 28.60
CA GLU A 25 9.30 -19.33 29.96
C GLU A 25 8.19 -19.22 31.01
N HIS A 26 7.18 -18.36 30.78
CA HIS A 26 6.07 -18.11 31.70
C HIS A 26 4.72 -18.68 31.20
N LYS A 27 4.71 -19.94 30.71
CA LYS A 27 3.51 -20.59 30.14
C LYS A 27 2.26 -20.65 31.05
N ASN A 28 2.43 -20.52 32.37
CA ASN A 28 1.34 -20.59 33.36
C ASN A 28 0.81 -19.23 33.85
N MET A 29 1.27 -18.11 33.28
CA MET A 29 0.83 -16.78 33.68
C MET A 29 -0.25 -16.24 32.73
N GLU A 30 -1.19 -15.43 33.24
CA GLU A 30 -2.24 -14.83 32.42
C GLU A 30 -1.64 -13.90 31.36
N ALA A 31 -2.07 -14.02 30.10
CA ALA A 31 -1.49 -13.29 28.96
C ALA A 31 -1.47 -11.76 29.13
N LYS A 32 -2.46 -11.19 29.85
CA LYS A 32 -2.54 -9.76 30.14
C LYS A 32 -1.50 -9.31 31.17
N GLN A 33 -1.27 -10.11 32.20
CA GLN A 33 -0.24 -9.86 33.21
C GLN A 33 1.15 -10.05 32.61
N MET A 34 1.35 -11.11 31.81
CA MET A 34 2.59 -11.35 31.09
C MET A 34 3.00 -10.20 30.17
N ALA A 35 2.07 -9.61 29.41
CA ALA A 35 2.41 -8.50 28.53
C ALA A 35 2.88 -7.26 29.32
N GLY A 36 2.28 -7.00 30.48
CA GLY A 36 2.69 -5.93 31.38
C GLY A 36 4.06 -6.19 32.02
N GLU A 37 4.32 -7.41 32.49
CA GLU A 37 5.60 -7.80 33.07
C GLU A 37 6.71 -7.85 32.05
N ALA A 38 6.46 -8.39 30.85
CA ALA A 38 7.43 -8.40 29.77
C ALA A 38 7.76 -6.97 29.28
N GLY A 39 6.79 -6.05 29.28
CA GLY A 39 7.07 -4.64 28.99
C GLY A 39 8.02 -4.01 30.01
N LYS A 40 7.82 -4.29 31.31
CA LYS A 40 8.71 -3.82 32.39
C LYS A 40 10.08 -4.48 32.33
N ALA A 41 10.14 -5.80 32.11
CA ALA A 41 11.38 -6.55 31.95
C ALA A 41 12.17 -6.05 30.75
N TRP A 42 11.50 -5.81 29.61
CA TRP A 42 12.12 -5.21 28.43
C TRP A 42 12.60 -3.79 28.70
N ALA A 43 11.87 -2.97 29.46
CA ALA A 43 12.36 -1.64 29.83
C ALA A 43 13.62 -1.71 30.71
N ALA A 44 13.64 -2.63 31.70
CA ALA A 44 14.75 -2.84 32.62
C ALA A 44 15.95 -3.60 32.02
N LEU A 45 15.76 -4.31 30.90
CA LEU A 45 16.82 -5.00 30.17
C LEU A 45 17.87 -4.01 29.64
N ASP A 46 19.13 -4.27 29.98
CA ASP A 46 20.30 -3.51 29.51
C ASP A 46 20.39 -3.52 27.98
N GLU A 47 20.92 -2.46 27.38
CA GLU A 47 21.10 -2.37 25.93
C GLU A 47 21.88 -3.55 25.38
N LYS A 48 22.87 -4.06 26.11
CA LYS A 48 23.67 -5.23 25.71
C LYS A 48 22.82 -6.49 25.50
N LYS A 49 21.77 -6.67 26.30
CA LYS A 49 20.84 -7.80 26.18
C LYS A 49 19.79 -7.56 25.10
N LYS A 50 19.49 -6.29 24.76
CA LYS A 50 18.60 -5.91 23.65
C LYS A 50 19.27 -6.02 22.28
N THR A 51 20.60 -5.84 22.20
CA THR A 51 21.39 -5.94 20.96
C THR A 51 21.12 -7.21 20.15
N PRO A 52 21.18 -8.44 20.70
CA PRO A 52 20.90 -9.64 19.92
C PRO A 52 19.46 -9.70 19.39
N TYR A 53 18.47 -9.16 20.12
CA TYR A 53 17.09 -9.08 19.61
C TYR A 53 16.94 -8.02 18.51
N ARG A 54 17.67 -6.90 18.59
CA ARG A 54 17.72 -5.89 17.53
C ARG A 54 18.35 -6.46 16.27
N GLU A 55 19.46 -7.19 16.38
CA GLU A 55 20.11 -7.86 15.25
C GLU A 55 19.25 -8.96 14.64
N LYS A 56 18.63 -9.82 15.47
CA LYS A 56 17.68 -10.83 14.99
C LYS A 56 16.50 -10.18 14.24
N ALA A 57 15.92 -9.11 14.78
CA ALA A 57 14.83 -8.40 14.12
C ALA A 57 15.28 -7.69 12.83
N ALA A 58 16.50 -7.15 12.81
CA ALA A 58 17.09 -6.55 11.61
C ALA A 58 17.28 -7.59 10.50
N LYS A 59 17.80 -8.78 10.82
CA LYS A 59 17.90 -9.90 9.87
C LYS A 59 16.54 -10.32 9.33
N LEU A 60 15.54 -10.49 10.20
CA LEU A 60 14.16 -10.80 9.77
C LEU A 60 13.55 -9.68 8.93
N ALA A 61 13.91 -8.42 9.18
CA ALA A 61 13.47 -7.28 8.38
C ALA A 61 14.08 -7.29 6.98
N GLU A 62 15.37 -7.61 6.86
CA GLU A 62 16.03 -7.77 5.56
C GLU A 62 15.47 -8.97 4.78
N GLU A 63 15.26 -10.11 5.43
CA GLU A 63 14.61 -11.28 4.82
C GLU A 63 13.19 -10.94 4.34
N TYR A 64 12.41 -10.24 5.15
CA TYR A 64 11.09 -9.75 4.77
C TYR A 64 11.16 -8.81 3.58
N LYS A 65 12.12 -7.87 3.56
CA LYS A 65 12.29 -6.92 2.46
C LYS A 65 12.61 -7.67 1.17
N ALA A 66 13.55 -8.61 1.19
CA ALA A 66 13.87 -9.46 0.05
C ALA A 66 12.67 -10.32 -0.41
N ALA A 67 11.91 -10.89 0.54
CA ALA A 67 10.68 -11.63 0.23
C ALA A 67 9.59 -10.72 -0.37
N MET A 68 9.48 -9.48 0.12
CA MET A 68 8.53 -8.48 -0.37
C MET A 68 8.90 -7.99 -1.78
N GLU A 69 10.18 -7.83 -2.08
CA GLU A 69 10.70 -7.54 -3.42
C GLU A 69 10.35 -8.66 -4.39
N LYS A 70 10.66 -9.92 -4.03
CA LYS A 70 10.27 -11.10 -4.83
C LYS A 70 8.75 -11.20 -5.03
N TYR A 71 7.97 -10.91 -4.00
CA TYR A 71 6.51 -10.87 -4.10
C TYR A 71 6.05 -9.76 -5.05
N ASN A 72 6.63 -8.56 -4.97
CA ASN A 72 6.28 -7.44 -5.83
C ASN A 72 6.65 -7.72 -7.30
N GLU A 73 7.79 -8.35 -7.53
CA GLU A 73 8.21 -8.80 -8.86
C GLU A 73 7.28 -9.89 -9.41
N LYS A 74 6.90 -10.86 -8.58
CA LYS A 74 5.95 -11.90 -9.00
C LYS A 74 4.56 -11.33 -9.23
N LYS A 75 4.15 -10.34 -8.45
CA LYS A 75 2.88 -9.58 -8.60
C LYS A 75 2.89 -8.69 -9.84
N SER A 76 4.02 -8.10 -10.23
CA SER A 76 4.11 -7.35 -11.49
C SER A 76 4.14 -8.27 -12.71
N LYS A 77 4.55 -9.53 -12.54
CA LYS A 77 4.55 -10.57 -13.57
C LYS A 77 3.25 -11.37 -13.67
N THR A 78 2.27 -11.20 -12.76
CA THR A 78 0.98 -11.88 -12.94
C THR A 78 0.22 -11.30 -14.12
N LYS A 79 -0.53 -12.14 -14.83
CA LYS A 79 -1.42 -11.72 -15.94
C LYS A 79 -2.34 -10.54 -15.56
N SER A 80 -2.72 -10.43 -14.29
CA SER A 80 -3.49 -9.28 -13.75
C SER A 80 -2.75 -7.94 -13.77
N ALA A 81 -1.43 -7.93 -13.89
CA ALA A 81 -0.61 -6.72 -14.05
C ALA A 81 -0.55 -6.23 -15.50
N ASN A 82 -0.72 -7.13 -16.47
CA ASN A 82 -0.88 -6.78 -17.89
C ASN A 82 -2.32 -6.35 -18.23
N LYS A 83 -3.28 -6.60 -17.31
CA LYS A 83 -4.63 -6.08 -17.46
C LYS A 83 -4.58 -4.55 -17.55
N PRO A 84 -5.18 -3.94 -18.59
CA PRO A 84 -5.23 -2.49 -18.72
C PRO A 84 -5.71 -1.84 -17.41
N LYS A 85 -5.09 -0.72 -17.03
CA LYS A 85 -5.47 0.02 -15.82
C LYS A 85 -6.69 0.91 -16.10
N ARG A 86 -7.63 0.94 -15.17
CA ARG A 86 -8.87 1.74 -15.31
C ARG A 86 -8.57 3.19 -15.69
N PRO A 87 -9.36 3.78 -16.61
CA PRO A 87 -9.16 5.14 -17.08
C PRO A 87 -9.46 6.13 -15.96
N MET A 88 -8.86 7.32 -16.05
CA MET A 88 -9.15 8.42 -15.12
C MET A 88 -10.53 9.01 -15.42
N SER A 89 -11.27 9.40 -14.36
CA SER A 89 -12.53 10.12 -14.50
C SER A 89 -12.30 11.60 -14.83
N ALA A 90 -13.35 12.29 -15.27
CA ALA A 90 -13.31 13.72 -15.58
C ALA A 90 -12.77 14.55 -14.41
N PHE A 91 -13.23 14.26 -13.19
CA PHE A 91 -12.74 14.90 -11.96
C PHE A 91 -11.24 14.69 -11.75
N LEU A 92 -10.69 13.51 -12.04
CA LEU A 92 -9.25 13.25 -11.85
C LEU A 92 -8.38 13.99 -12.88
N TYR A 93 -8.86 14.15 -14.12
CA TYR A 93 -8.19 15.01 -15.09
C TYR A 93 -8.18 16.46 -14.62
N PHE A 94 -9.31 16.97 -14.13
CA PHE A 94 -9.36 18.30 -13.53
C PHE A 94 -8.43 18.42 -12.32
N MET A 95 -8.45 17.47 -11.39
CA MET A 95 -7.58 17.49 -10.21
C MET A 95 -6.10 17.46 -10.58
N LYS A 96 -5.72 16.80 -11.68
CA LYS A 96 -4.34 16.81 -12.19
C LYS A 96 -3.94 18.21 -12.65
N ASP A 97 -4.79 18.88 -13.41
CA ASP A 97 -4.56 20.25 -13.88
C ASP A 97 -4.60 21.25 -12.73
N PHE A 98 -5.53 21.07 -11.79
CA PHE A 98 -5.68 21.90 -10.60
C PHE A 98 -4.46 21.77 -9.65
N ARG A 99 -3.92 20.56 -9.47
CA ARG A 99 -2.67 20.34 -8.74
C ARG A 99 -1.48 21.01 -9.43
N LYS A 100 -1.36 20.88 -10.75
CA LYS A 100 -0.28 21.52 -11.52
C LYS A 100 -0.35 23.04 -11.46
N LYS A 101 -1.55 23.62 -11.50
CA LYS A 101 -1.75 25.07 -11.40
C LYS A 101 -1.44 25.62 -10.00
N ASN A 102 -1.55 24.79 -8.98
CA ASN A 102 -1.35 25.15 -7.58
C ASN A 102 -0.18 24.40 -6.94
N GLU A 103 0.81 24.04 -7.76
CA GLU A 103 1.98 23.29 -7.32
C GLU A 103 2.73 24.06 -6.22
N GLY A 104 3.02 23.39 -5.12
CA GLY A 104 3.70 23.96 -3.95
C GLY A 104 2.88 24.96 -3.12
N LYS A 105 1.63 25.27 -3.48
CA LYS A 105 0.80 26.27 -2.78
C LYS A 105 0.00 25.71 -1.60
N TYR A 106 -0.38 24.45 -1.66
CA TYR A 106 -1.28 23.82 -0.69
C TYR A 106 -0.75 22.47 -0.24
N ASN A 107 -1.04 22.09 1.00
CA ASN A 107 -0.86 20.70 1.44
C ASN A 107 -1.86 19.79 0.69
N ILE A 108 -1.56 18.49 0.59
CA ILE A 108 -2.38 17.48 -0.06
C ILE A 108 -3.84 17.54 0.42
N THR A 109 -4.06 17.70 1.73
CA THR A 109 -5.41 17.78 2.31
C THR A 109 -6.16 19.01 1.83
N GLU A 110 -5.54 20.19 1.89
CA GLU A 110 -6.12 21.45 1.42
C GLU A 110 -6.39 21.40 -0.08
N MET A 111 -5.48 20.81 -0.84
CA MET A 111 -5.58 20.66 -2.29
C MET A 111 -6.78 19.81 -2.71
N VAL A 112 -7.05 18.72 -1.99
CA VAL A 112 -8.24 17.90 -2.25
C VAL A 112 -9.51 18.66 -1.92
N THR A 113 -9.55 19.38 -0.78
CA THR A 113 -10.71 20.18 -0.38
C THR A 113 -10.98 21.30 -1.40
N MET A 114 -9.97 22.11 -1.73
CA MET A 114 -10.09 23.22 -2.67
C MET A 114 -10.43 22.74 -4.09
N GLY A 115 -9.82 21.63 -4.53
CA GLY A 115 -10.12 21.04 -5.82
C GLY A 115 -11.54 20.52 -5.90
N SER A 116 -12.07 19.90 -4.84
CA SER A 116 -13.47 19.45 -4.82
C SER A 116 -14.44 20.63 -4.91
N SER A 117 -14.20 21.71 -4.17
CA SER A 117 -15.04 22.92 -4.25
C SER A 117 -14.97 23.56 -5.64
N ALA A 118 -13.76 23.73 -6.18
CA ALA A 118 -13.56 24.28 -7.51
C ALA A 118 -14.23 23.43 -8.62
N TRP A 119 -14.23 22.10 -8.48
CA TRP A 119 -14.97 21.22 -9.39
C TRP A 119 -16.48 21.44 -9.32
N ASN A 120 -17.04 21.65 -8.14
CA ASN A 120 -18.47 21.89 -8.01
C ASN A 120 -18.89 23.25 -8.60
N GLU A 121 -18.05 24.28 -8.43
CA GLU A 121 -18.24 25.63 -8.98
C GLU A 121 -17.97 25.73 -10.49
N LEU A 122 -17.23 24.78 -11.06
CA LEU A 122 -16.92 24.76 -12.48
C LEU A 122 -18.19 24.69 -13.34
N SER A 123 -18.23 25.53 -14.38
CA SER A 123 -19.30 25.55 -15.37
C SER A 123 -19.39 24.25 -16.15
N GLN A 124 -20.60 23.90 -16.60
CA GLN A 124 -20.84 22.68 -17.38
C GLN A 124 -19.91 22.60 -18.60
N LYS A 125 -19.69 23.70 -19.31
CA LYS A 125 -18.78 23.79 -20.46
C LYS A 125 -17.33 23.45 -20.13
N SER A 126 -16.88 23.79 -18.93
CA SER A 126 -15.52 23.44 -18.48
C SER A 126 -15.43 21.98 -18.04
N LYS A 127 -16.51 21.45 -17.44
CA LYS A 127 -16.65 20.03 -17.11
C LYS A 127 -16.70 19.15 -18.36
N GLU A 128 -17.41 19.58 -19.40
CA GLU A 128 -17.52 18.90 -20.70
C GLU A 128 -16.15 18.57 -21.30
N LYS A 129 -15.18 19.49 -21.24
CA LYS A 129 -13.81 19.22 -21.70
C LYS A 129 -13.19 18.01 -20.98
N TYR A 130 -13.37 17.93 -19.66
CA TYR A 130 -12.84 16.82 -18.86
C TYR A 130 -13.66 15.53 -19.03
N GLU A 131 -14.97 15.65 -19.26
CA GLU A 131 -15.85 14.54 -19.59
C GLU A 131 -15.48 13.91 -20.93
N GLN A 132 -15.19 14.72 -21.96
CA GLN A 132 -14.69 14.24 -23.25
C GLN A 132 -13.34 13.54 -23.12
N LEU A 133 -12.40 14.11 -22.35
CA LEU A 133 -11.11 13.46 -22.07
C LEU A 133 -11.30 12.12 -21.36
N ALA A 134 -12.21 12.04 -20.39
CA ALA A 134 -12.52 10.81 -19.67
C ALA A 134 -13.26 9.79 -20.55
N ALA A 135 -14.16 10.24 -21.42
CA ALA A 135 -14.86 9.39 -22.38
C ALA A 135 -13.87 8.75 -23.37
N LYS A 136 -12.99 9.56 -23.98
CA LYS A 136 -11.94 9.06 -24.87
C LYS A 136 -11.01 8.07 -24.16
N ALA A 137 -10.55 8.41 -22.95
CA ALA A 137 -9.71 7.51 -22.17
C ALA A 137 -10.43 6.19 -21.81
N LYS A 138 -11.76 6.23 -21.64
CA LYS A 138 -12.58 5.05 -21.39
C LYS A 138 -12.75 4.18 -22.63
N GLU A 139 -12.91 4.78 -23.81
CA GLU A 139 -12.95 4.07 -25.08
C GLU A 139 -11.61 3.38 -25.34
N GLU A 140 -10.50 4.10 -25.27
CA GLU A 140 -9.15 3.53 -25.42
C GLU A 140 -8.88 2.39 -24.41
N TYR A 141 -9.39 2.52 -23.18
CA TYR A 141 -9.29 1.47 -22.18
C TYR A 141 -10.12 0.23 -22.55
N ASN A 142 -11.34 0.42 -23.04
CA ASN A 142 -12.22 -0.67 -23.44
C ASN A 142 -11.66 -1.43 -24.65
N GLU A 143 -11.06 -0.74 -25.61
CA GLU A 143 -10.36 -1.36 -26.74
C GLU A 143 -9.17 -2.19 -26.25
N LYS A 144 -8.29 -1.61 -25.43
CA LYS A 144 -7.17 -2.34 -24.82
C LYS A 144 -7.62 -3.52 -23.98
N LEU A 145 -8.77 -3.41 -23.31
CA LEU A 145 -9.33 -4.49 -22.51
C LEU A 145 -9.83 -5.63 -23.40
N LYS A 146 -10.48 -5.31 -24.53
CA LYS A 146 -10.87 -6.31 -25.54
C LYS A 146 -9.65 -7.00 -26.14
N GLU A 147 -8.64 -6.25 -26.55
CA GLU A 147 -7.37 -6.82 -27.05
C GLU A 147 -6.70 -7.72 -26.00
N TRP A 148 -6.74 -7.33 -24.72
CA TRP A 148 -6.20 -8.13 -23.62
C TRP A 148 -7.02 -9.41 -23.38
N ASP A 149 -8.36 -9.34 -23.40
CA ASP A 149 -9.24 -10.49 -23.25
C ASP A 149 -9.14 -11.46 -24.44
N GLU A 150 -9.02 -10.94 -25.67
CA GLU A 150 -8.87 -11.72 -26.91
C GLU A 150 -7.50 -12.42 -26.98
N LYS A 151 -6.43 -11.70 -26.61
CA LYS A 151 -5.08 -12.27 -26.51
C LYS A 151 -4.95 -13.33 -25.41
N ASP A 152 -5.72 -13.25 -24.31
CA ASP A 152 -5.71 -14.28 -23.26
C ASP A 152 -6.42 -15.58 -23.70
N TRP A 153 -7.19 -15.57 -24.79
CA TRP A 153 -7.86 -16.75 -25.34
C TRP A 153 -7.04 -17.47 -26.44
N GLU A 154 -6.17 -16.76 -27.15
CA GLU A 154 -5.33 -17.33 -28.22
C GLU A 154 -3.97 -17.92 -27.73
N GLU A 155 -3.58 -17.72 -26.46
CA GLU A 155 -2.38 -18.31 -25.81
C GLU A 155 -2.72 -19.42 -24.81
#